data_AF-A0A2V8IF82-F1
#
_entry.id   AF-A0A2V8IF82-F1
#
_cell.length_a   1.000
_cell.length_b   1.000
_cell.length_c   1.000
_cell.angle_alpha   90.00
_cell.angle_beta   90.00
_cell.angle_gamma   90.00
#
_symmetry.space_group_name_H-M   'P 1'
#
loop_
_entity.id
_entity.type
_entity.pdbx_description
1 polymer ?
#
loop_
_entity_poly.entity_id
_entity_poly.type
_entity_poly.pdbx_seq_one_letter_code
_entity_poly.pdbx_strand_id
1 'polypeptide(L)'
;KASPSETYREGLKTLSDFASLSPADQDNKLRSIEKSHFFQLLRQHTIEGMFCDPMHGGNAGLIGWQLVGYPGPQMSYRDEVDKHFGQPWRPKPASLEQTAGRRGKPWEDEKG
;
A
#
# COMPACT_ATOMS: atom_id res chain seq x y z
N LYS A 1 -22.37 2.88 10.16
CA LYS A 1 -20.90 3.10 10.21
C LYS A 1 -20.58 4.23 9.24
N ALA A 2 -19.72 5.18 9.60
CA ALA A 2 -19.27 6.22 8.68
C ALA A 2 -18.51 5.57 7.50
N SER A 3 -18.63 6.15 6.31
CA SER A 3 -17.82 5.77 5.15
C SER A 3 -16.35 6.13 5.37
N PRO A 4 -15.42 5.53 4.60
CA PRO A 4 -14.01 5.94 4.62
C PRO A 4 -13.84 7.44 4.37
N SER A 5 -14.50 7.98 3.35
CA SER A 5 -14.41 9.39 2.98
C SER A 5 -14.84 10.34 4.11
N GLU A 6 -15.92 10.01 4.82
CA GLU A 6 -16.37 10.77 5.99
C GLU A 6 -15.38 10.67 7.14
N THR A 7 -14.85 9.48 7.40
CA THR A 7 -13.85 9.25 8.46
C THR A 7 -12.60 10.10 8.24
N TYR A 8 -12.12 10.21 6.99
CA TYR A 8 -11.00 11.09 6.64
C TYR A 8 -11.32 12.56 6.83
N ARG A 9 -12.49 13.03 6.35
CA ARG A 9 -12.89 14.44 6.51
C ARG A 9 -12.95 14.85 7.98
N GLU A 10 -13.56 14.05 8.82
CA GLU A 10 -13.66 14.36 10.25
C GLU A 10 -12.31 14.23 10.97
N GLY A 11 -11.52 13.21 10.63
CA GLY A 11 -10.18 13.03 11.19
C GLY A 11 -9.24 14.19 10.88
N LEU A 12 -9.23 14.69 9.64
CA LEU A 12 -8.37 15.81 9.24
C LEU A 12 -8.69 17.11 9.97
N LYS A 13 -9.96 17.35 10.33
CA LYS A 13 -10.33 18.52 11.15
C LYS A 13 -9.65 18.51 12.51
N THR A 14 -9.38 17.32 13.07
CA THR A 14 -8.67 17.20 14.37
C THR A 14 -7.21 17.64 14.30
N LEU A 15 -6.64 17.74 13.09
CA LEU A 15 -5.25 18.11 12.82
C LEU A 15 -5.13 19.49 12.18
N SER A 16 -6.18 20.32 12.16
CA SER A 16 -6.19 21.60 11.43
C SER A 16 -5.13 22.60 11.91
N ASP A 17 -4.74 22.53 13.19
CA ASP A 17 -3.74 23.38 13.84
C ASP A 17 -2.33 22.76 13.85
N PHE A 18 -2.17 21.52 13.39
CA PHE A 18 -0.96 20.71 13.55
C PHE A 18 0.31 21.43 13.07
N ALA A 19 0.24 22.05 11.89
CA ALA A 19 1.39 22.72 11.29
C ALA A 19 1.91 23.93 12.09
N SER A 20 1.07 24.55 12.92
CA SER A 20 1.44 25.69 13.77
C SER A 20 1.95 25.32 15.17
N LEU A 21 1.89 24.03 15.54
CA LEU A 21 2.35 23.55 16.84
C LEU A 21 3.88 23.45 16.90
N SER A 22 4.43 23.50 18.11
CA SER A 22 5.85 23.15 18.33
C SER A 22 6.09 21.67 17.95
N PRO A 23 7.33 21.26 17.62
CA PRO A 23 7.60 19.85 17.30
C PRO A 23 7.16 18.86 18.39
N ALA A 24 7.35 19.21 19.67
CA ALA A 24 6.90 18.36 20.78
C ALA A 24 5.37 18.26 20.84
N ASP A 25 4.67 19.35 20.57
CA ASP A 25 3.21 19.38 20.56
C ASP A 25 2.62 18.68 19.32
N GLN A 26 3.32 18.70 18.19
CA GLN A 26 3.01 17.88 17.03
C GLN A 26 3.04 16.39 17.39
N ASP A 27 4.12 15.93 18.02
CA ASP A 27 4.23 14.53 18.48
C ASP A 27 3.09 14.16 19.46
N ASN A 28 2.81 15.04 20.43
CA ASN A 28 1.71 14.83 21.37
C ASN A 28 0.35 14.74 20.66
N LYS A 29 0.12 15.60 19.66
CA LYS A 29 -1.09 15.57 18.84
C LYS A 29 -1.23 14.25 18.08
N LEU A 30 -0.16 13.76 17.44
CA LEU A 30 -0.17 12.48 16.74
C LEU A 30 -0.43 11.30 17.68
N ARG A 31 0.21 11.29 18.86
CA ARG A 31 -0.04 10.29 19.91
C ARG A 31 -1.50 10.28 20.36
N SER A 32 -2.13 11.46 20.46
CA SER A 32 -3.53 11.57 20.88
C SER A 32 -4.51 10.89 19.91
N ILE A 33 -4.18 10.84 18.61
CA ILE A 33 -5.05 10.24 17.58
C ILE A 33 -4.68 8.81 17.23
N GLU A 34 -3.58 8.26 17.75
CA GLU A 34 -3.03 6.94 17.38
C GLU A 34 -4.05 5.80 17.53
N LYS A 35 -4.91 5.87 18.55
CA LYS A 35 -5.97 4.87 18.79
C LYS A 35 -7.29 5.19 18.10
N SER A 36 -7.41 6.34 17.44
CA SER A 36 -8.65 6.74 16.76
C SER A 36 -8.95 5.83 15.56
N HIS A 37 -10.23 5.71 15.21
CA HIS A 37 -10.64 4.97 14.02
C HIS A 37 -10.03 5.59 12.74
N PHE A 38 -9.93 6.92 12.69
CA PHE A 38 -9.28 7.65 11.60
C PHE A 38 -7.83 7.20 11.40
N PHE A 39 -7.02 7.18 12.45
CA PHE A 39 -5.61 6.79 12.34
C PHE A 39 -5.45 5.32 11.96
N GLN A 40 -6.27 4.43 12.54
CA GLN A 40 -6.26 3.01 12.18
C GLN A 40 -6.58 2.80 10.69
N LEU A 41 -7.59 3.50 10.16
CA LEU A 41 -7.96 3.45 8.75
C LEU A 41 -6.85 4.04 7.86
N LEU A 42 -6.30 5.20 8.23
CA LEU A 42 -5.17 5.81 7.53
C LEU A 42 -3.99 4.85 7.44
N ARG A 43 -3.59 4.24 8.56
CA ARG A 43 -2.50 3.28 8.62
C ARG A 43 -2.78 2.07 7.72
N GLN A 44 -3.99 1.54 7.74
CA GLN A 44 -4.39 0.42 6.89
C GLN A 44 -4.24 0.79 5.41
N HIS A 45 -4.79 1.92 4.98
CA HIS A 45 -4.69 2.38 3.59
C HIS A 45 -3.25 2.69 3.17
N THR A 46 -2.40 3.20 4.09
CA THR A 46 -0.97 3.41 3.81
C THR A 46 -0.27 2.08 3.54
N ILE A 47 -0.56 1.03 4.32
CA ILE A 47 0.01 -0.31 4.11
C ILE A 47 -0.50 -0.88 2.79
N GLU A 48 -1.80 -0.79 2.52
CA GLU A 48 -2.40 -1.25 1.26
C GLU A 48 -1.76 -0.53 0.06
N GLY A 49 -1.64 0.79 0.10
CA GLY A 49 -0.99 1.57 -0.96
C GLY A 49 0.51 1.27 -1.10
N MET A 50 1.21 0.91 -0.01
CA MET A 50 2.63 0.56 -0.06
C MET A 50 2.87 -0.81 -0.72
N PHE A 51 1.95 -1.76 -0.53
CA PHE A 51 2.14 -3.16 -0.97
C PHE A 51 1.15 -3.62 -2.04
N CYS A 52 0.35 -2.73 -2.63
CA CYS A 52 -0.52 -3.05 -3.76
C CYS A 52 0.26 -3.27 -5.06
N ASP A 53 -0.43 -3.76 -6.09
CA ASP A 53 0.09 -3.68 -7.46
C ASP A 53 0.14 -2.20 -7.91
N PRO A 54 1.22 -1.74 -8.58
CA PRO A 54 1.34 -0.35 -9.01
C PRO A 54 0.18 0.17 -9.89
N MET A 55 -0.59 -0.72 -10.51
CA MET A 55 -1.77 -0.32 -11.28
C MET A 55 -2.81 0.43 -10.43
N HIS A 56 -2.85 0.23 -9.11
CA HIS A 56 -3.72 0.97 -8.18
C HIS A 56 -3.16 2.35 -7.77
N GLY A 57 -2.07 2.81 -8.40
CA GLY A 57 -1.43 4.11 -8.13
C GLY A 57 -0.52 4.14 -6.90
N GLY A 58 -0.40 3.03 -6.16
CA GLY A 58 0.54 2.85 -5.06
C GLY A 58 1.83 2.12 -5.48
N ASN A 59 2.59 1.65 -4.48
CA ASN A 59 3.81 0.82 -4.63
C ASN A 59 4.72 1.25 -5.78
N ALA A 60 5.00 2.55 -5.86
CA ALA A 60 5.76 3.14 -6.95
C ALA A 60 7.12 2.44 -7.11
N GLY A 61 7.43 2.03 -8.34
CA GLY A 61 8.68 1.31 -8.62
C GLY A 61 8.81 -0.07 -7.96
N LEU A 62 7.70 -0.64 -7.47
CA LEU A 62 7.67 -1.96 -6.79
C LEU A 62 8.48 -2.00 -5.48
N ILE A 63 8.79 -0.85 -4.89
CA ILE A 63 9.66 -0.73 -3.70
C ILE A 63 9.11 -1.52 -2.52
N GLY A 64 7.78 -1.51 -2.30
CA GLY A 64 7.16 -2.27 -1.24
C GLY A 64 7.40 -3.77 -1.39
N TRP A 65 7.28 -4.29 -2.61
CA TRP A 65 7.53 -5.69 -2.89
C TRP A 65 9.02 -6.06 -2.79
N GLN A 66 9.91 -5.17 -3.21
CA GLN A 66 11.36 -5.34 -3.00
C GLN A 66 11.70 -5.43 -1.51
N LEU A 67 11.10 -4.57 -0.69
CA LEU A 67 11.34 -4.51 0.76
C LEU A 67 10.99 -5.84 1.45
N VAL A 68 9.86 -6.45 1.10
CA VAL A 68 9.42 -7.72 1.70
C VAL A 68 9.89 -8.96 0.95
N GLY A 69 10.62 -8.79 -0.15
CA GLY A 69 11.08 -9.89 -1.00
C GLY A 69 9.96 -10.61 -1.75
N TYR A 70 8.82 -9.93 -1.99
CA TYR A 70 7.72 -10.49 -2.76
C TYR A 70 8.03 -10.37 -4.26
N PRO A 71 8.06 -11.47 -5.03
CA PRO A 71 8.41 -11.45 -6.45
C PRO A 71 7.31 -10.86 -7.35
N GLY A 72 6.16 -10.47 -6.79
CA GLY A 72 4.97 -10.13 -7.55
C GLY A 72 4.12 -11.35 -7.91
N PRO A 73 2.94 -11.14 -8.51
CA PRO A 73 2.05 -12.22 -8.90
C PRO A 73 2.74 -13.14 -9.91
N GLN A 74 2.66 -14.46 -9.69
CA GLN A 74 3.19 -15.47 -10.59
C GLN A 74 2.03 -16.29 -11.18
N MET A 75 2.04 -16.52 -12.49
CA MET A 75 1.02 -17.34 -13.15
C MET A 75 1.17 -18.83 -12.80
N SER A 76 2.40 -19.27 -12.58
CA SER A 76 2.74 -20.64 -12.17
C SER A 76 4.16 -20.66 -11.61
N TYR A 77 4.39 -21.46 -10.57
CA TYR A 77 5.74 -21.72 -10.03
C TYR A 77 6.36 -23.01 -10.60
N ARG A 78 5.65 -23.76 -11.47
CA ARG A 78 6.08 -25.10 -11.92
C ARG A 78 7.47 -25.08 -12.55
N ASP A 79 7.69 -24.19 -13.52
CA ASP A 79 8.96 -24.11 -14.23
C ASP A 79 10.11 -23.61 -13.34
N GLU A 80 9.78 -22.79 -12.33
CA GLU A 80 10.78 -22.18 -11.45
C GLU A 80 11.27 -23.16 -10.37
N VAL A 81 10.40 -24.07 -9.92
CA VAL A 81 10.74 -25.12 -8.94
C VAL A 81 11.80 -26.07 -9.51
N ASP A 82 11.62 -26.54 -10.74
CA ASP A 82 12.56 -27.48 -11.36
C ASP A 82 13.90 -26.79 -11.69
N LYS A 83 13.87 -25.53 -12.16
CA LYS A 83 15.07 -24.77 -12.49
C LYS A 83 15.92 -24.38 -11.28
N HIS A 84 15.29 -24.11 -10.14
CA HIS A 84 15.97 -23.60 -8.94
C HIS A 84 15.99 -24.61 -7.80
N PHE A 85 15.86 -25.90 -8.11
CA PHE A 85 15.89 -26.95 -7.08
C PHE A 85 17.18 -26.87 -6.25
N GLY A 86 17.02 -26.71 -4.93
CA GLY A 86 18.15 -26.58 -4.01
C GLY A 86 18.88 -25.23 -4.04
N GLN A 87 18.39 -24.22 -4.79
CA GLN A 87 18.97 -22.89 -4.86
C GLN A 87 18.00 -21.78 -4.39
N PRO A 88 18.51 -20.69 -3.77
CA PRO A 88 17.68 -19.55 -3.44
C PRO A 88 17.13 -18.87 -4.70
N TRP A 89 15.81 -18.85 -4.85
CA TRP A 89 15.12 -18.11 -5.90
C TRP A 89 14.63 -16.75 -5.39
N ARG A 90 15.18 -15.66 -5.95
CA ARG A 90 14.88 -14.27 -5.56
C ARG A 90 14.84 -13.38 -6.80
N PRO A 91 13.82 -13.50 -7.65
CA PRO A 91 13.72 -12.67 -8.85
C PRO A 91 13.46 -11.22 -8.47
N LYS A 92 13.71 -10.31 -9.41
CA LYS A 92 13.23 -8.94 -9.27
C LYS A 92 11.70 -8.94 -9.31
N PRO A 93 11.02 -8.15 -8.46
CA PRO A 93 9.56 -8.09 -8.50
C PRO A 93 9.07 -7.64 -9.87
N ALA A 94 7.95 -8.22 -10.29
CA ALA A 94 7.25 -7.83 -11.51
C ALA A 94 5.76 -7.60 -11.22
N SER A 95 5.19 -6.51 -11.71
CA SER A 95 3.75 -6.22 -11.60
C SER A 95 2.90 -7.27 -12.33
N LEU A 96 1.59 -7.24 -12.05
CA LEU A 96 0.62 -8.05 -12.79
C LEU A 96 0.65 -7.72 -14.28
N GLU A 97 0.75 -6.44 -14.64
CA GLU A 97 0.87 -6.02 -16.05
C GLU A 97 2.13 -6.59 -16.72
N GLN A 98 3.27 -6.55 -16.02
CA GLN A 98 4.53 -7.09 -16.52
C GLN A 98 4.48 -8.61 -16.68
N THR A 99 3.86 -9.31 -15.73
CA THR A 99 3.75 -10.76 -15.74
C THR A 99 2.73 -11.26 -16.78
N ALA A 100 1.59 -10.58 -16.89
CA ALA A 100 0.53 -10.95 -17.83
C ALA A 100 0.79 -10.44 -19.26
N GLY A 101 1.77 -9.56 -19.46
CA GLY A 101 2.10 -8.96 -20.75
C GLY A 101 0.98 -8.08 -21.31
N ARG A 102 0.04 -7.65 -20.48
CA ARG A 102 -1.11 -6.82 -20.87
C ARG A 102 -1.42 -5.79 -19.78
N ARG A 103 -1.80 -4.59 -20.21
CA ARG A 103 -2.23 -3.54 -19.28
C ARG A 103 -3.58 -3.90 -18.68
N GLY A 104 -3.60 -4.12 -17.36
CA GLY A 104 -4.84 -4.27 -16.60
C GLY A 104 -5.51 -2.92 -16.40
N LYS A 105 -6.84 -2.90 -16.38
CA LYS A 105 -7.59 -1.76 -15.85
C LYS A 105 -7.96 -2.08 -14.39
N PRO A 106 -7.61 -1.21 -13.45
CA PRO A 106 -8.11 -1.31 -12.08
C PRO A 106 -9.64 -1.19 -12.10
N TRP A 107 -10.32 -1.84 -11.15
CA TRP A 107 -11.78 -1.74 -11.05
C TRP A 107 -12.23 -0.32 -10.69
N GLU A 108 -11.34 0.49 -10.12
CA GLU A 108 -11.57 1.90 -9.80
C GLU A 108 -11.79 2.75 -11.05
N ASP A 109 -11.25 2.33 -12.20
CA ASP A 109 -11.38 3.02 -13.49
C ASP A 109 -12.57 2.51 -14.33
N GLU A 110 -13.25 1.45 -13.88
CA GLU A 110 -14.47 0.98 -14.53
C GLU A 110 -15.61 1.97 -14.25
N LYS A 111 -16.12 2.62 -15.30
CA LYS A 111 -17.32 3.45 -15.17
C LYS A 111 -18.51 2.56 -14.81
N GLY A 112 -19.00 2.71 -13.58
CA GLY A 112 -20.34 2.26 -13.18
C GLY A 112 -21.44 3.06 -13.86
#